data_AF-B5H948-F1
#
_entry.id   AF-B5H948-F1
#
_cell.length_a   1.000
_cell.length_b   1.000
_cell.length_c   1.000
_cell.angle_alpha   90.00
_cell.angle_beta   90.00
_cell.angle_gamma   90.00
#
_symmetry.space_group_name_H-M   'P 1'
#
loop_
_entity.id
_entity.type
_entity.pdbx_description
1 polymer ?
#
loop_
_entity_poly.entity_id
_entity_poly.type
_entity_poly.pdbx_seq_one_letter_code
_entity_poly.pdbx_strand_id
1 'polypeptide(L)'
;MNSAQESATSVVVALSGCSREDADAVFRALSRSFESDRASDDTPQYVSEGHATVWTATFDVSSTRNPAEPVRLAAPVTAELQGGYWAVDQMQLALAAAFDMVEEGMAAGDQEKDVQLLLNSGVHQEEI
;
A
#
# COMPACT_ATOMS: atom_id res chain seq x y z
N MET A 1 -6.33 29.05 -0.31
CA MET A 1 -5.13 28.62 -1.07
C MET A 1 -4.22 27.85 -0.11
N ASN A 2 -4.44 26.53 0.02
CA ASN A 2 -3.48 25.54 0.55
C ASN A 2 -3.99 24.07 0.47
N SER A 3 -5.16 23.80 -0.11
CA SER A 3 -5.75 22.45 -0.12
C SER A 3 -5.18 21.50 -1.19
N ALA A 4 -4.33 21.98 -2.10
CA ALA A 4 -3.73 21.15 -3.14
C ALA A 4 -2.38 20.54 -2.73
N GLN A 5 -1.81 20.99 -1.61
CA GLN A 5 -0.50 20.54 -1.13
C GLN A 5 -0.62 19.38 -0.13
N GLU A 6 -1.79 19.19 0.49
CA GLU A 6 -2.05 18.04 1.37
C GLU A 6 -2.24 16.73 0.57
N SER A 7 -2.67 16.81 -0.70
CA SER A 7 -2.91 15.66 -1.57
C SER A 7 -1.66 15.09 -2.24
N ALA A 8 -0.53 15.82 -2.26
CA ALA A 8 0.65 15.41 -3.01
C ALA A 8 1.39 14.22 -2.38
N THR A 9 1.16 13.98 -1.09
CA THR A 9 1.89 13.02 -0.27
C THR A 9 1.00 11.88 0.24
N SER A 10 -0.31 11.99 0.01
CA SER A 10 -1.28 10.93 0.32
C SER A 10 -1.29 9.90 -0.80
N VAL A 11 -1.15 8.63 -0.45
CA VAL A 11 -1.31 7.48 -1.34
C VAL A 11 -2.45 6.62 -0.84
N VAL A 12 -3.45 6.40 -1.69
CA VAL A 12 -4.50 5.42 -1.46
C VAL A 12 -3.99 4.06 -1.92
N VAL A 13 -4.08 3.08 -1.03
CA VAL A 13 -3.70 1.69 -1.27
C VAL A 13 -4.96 0.85 -1.25
N ALA A 14 -5.26 0.19 -2.36
CA ALA A 14 -6.38 -0.74 -2.49
C ALA A 14 -5.87 -2.17 -2.66
N LEU A 15 -6.18 -3.05 -1.71
CA LEU A 15 -5.84 -4.46 -1.75
C LEU A 15 -7.05 -5.28 -2.20
N SER A 16 -6.86 -6.17 -3.16
CA SER A 16 -7.90 -7.06 -3.67
C SER A 16 -7.38 -8.49 -3.87
N GLY A 17 -8.29 -9.45 -3.97
CA GLY A 17 -7.94 -10.87 -4.16
C GLY A 17 -7.34 -11.57 -2.94
N CYS A 18 -7.43 -10.98 -1.75
CA CYS A 18 -6.82 -11.50 -0.52
C CYS A 18 -7.83 -11.71 0.61
N SER A 19 -7.43 -12.53 1.60
CA SER A 19 -8.20 -12.70 2.83
C SER A 19 -8.09 -11.47 3.72
N ARG A 20 -9.05 -11.29 4.64
CA ARG A 20 -9.00 -10.24 5.66
C ARG A 20 -7.68 -10.24 6.44
N GLU A 21 -7.17 -11.44 6.76
CA GLU A 21 -5.94 -11.62 7.53
C GLU A 21 -4.70 -11.10 6.79
N ASP A 22 -4.59 -11.42 5.49
CA ASP A 22 -3.50 -10.92 4.64
C ASP A 22 -3.59 -9.40 4.47
N ALA A 23 -4.79 -8.87 4.21
CA ALA A 23 -5.01 -7.44 4.10
C ALA A 23 -4.62 -6.70 5.38
N ASP A 24 -5.06 -7.18 6.54
CA ASP A 24 -4.70 -6.61 7.85
C ASP A 24 -3.19 -6.65 8.09
N ALA A 25 -2.53 -7.74 7.73
CA ALA A 25 -1.08 -7.88 7.87
C ALA A 25 -0.30 -6.87 7.01
N VAL A 26 -0.71 -6.67 5.74
CA VAL A 26 -0.12 -5.66 4.86
C VAL A 26 -0.35 -4.25 5.41
N PHE A 27 -1.60 -3.90 5.77
CA PHE A 27 -1.89 -2.57 6.30
C PHE A 27 -1.19 -2.30 7.62
N ARG A 28 -1.07 -3.28 8.52
CA ARG A 28 -0.31 -3.12 9.77
C ARG A 28 1.17 -2.91 9.51
N ALA A 29 1.77 -3.59 8.53
CA ALA A 29 3.16 -3.37 8.16
C ALA A 29 3.38 -1.96 7.58
N LEU A 30 2.47 -1.52 6.70
CA LEU A 30 2.50 -0.17 6.15
C LEU A 30 2.28 0.90 7.22
N SER A 31 1.33 0.70 8.13
CA SER A 31 1.01 1.63 9.24
C SER A 31 2.14 1.76 10.27
N ARG A 32 3.05 0.77 10.36
CA ARG A 32 4.29 0.91 11.13
C ARG A 32 5.33 1.82 10.45
N SER A 33 5.26 1.89 9.13
CA SER A 33 6.27 2.53 8.28
C SER A 33 5.89 3.96 7.90
N PHE A 34 4.60 4.20 7.73
CA PHE A 34 4.01 5.46 7.28
C PHE A 34 2.94 5.92 8.24
N GLU A 35 2.72 7.24 8.29
CA GLU A 35 1.59 7.78 9.02
C GLU A 35 0.31 7.49 8.21
N SER A 36 -0.57 6.68 8.77
CA SER A 36 -1.90 6.48 8.21
C SER A 36 -2.84 7.48 8.87
N ASP A 37 -3.74 8.10 8.09
CA ASP A 37 -4.91 8.81 8.65
C ASP A 37 -5.75 7.86 9.54
N ARG A 38 -5.58 6.56 9.30
CA ARG A 38 -6.06 5.46 10.11
C ARG A 38 -5.37 5.43 11.48
N ALA A 39 -6.09 5.82 12.52
CA ALA A 39 -5.67 5.57 13.90
C ALA A 39 -5.42 4.06 14.11
N SER A 40 -4.48 3.70 14.99
CA SER A 40 -4.06 2.31 15.24
C SER A 40 -5.18 1.33 15.68
N ASP A 41 -6.40 1.83 15.89
CA ASP A 41 -7.60 1.08 16.30
C ASP A 41 -8.70 1.08 15.21
N ASP A 42 -8.54 1.86 14.13
CA ASP A 42 -9.55 1.98 13.09
C ASP A 42 -9.51 0.74 12.19
N THR A 43 -10.65 0.06 12.05
CA THR A 43 -10.80 -1.19 11.30
C THR A 43 -10.78 -0.89 9.80
N PRO A 44 -10.17 -1.69 8.91
CA PRO A 44 -10.02 -1.30 7.51
C PRO A 44 -11.40 -1.06 6.91
N GLN A 45 -11.60 0.06 6.22
CA GLN A 45 -12.87 0.30 5.54
C GLN A 45 -13.05 -0.80 4.50
N TYR A 46 -14.03 -1.65 4.79
CA TYR A 46 -14.42 -2.76 3.96
C TYR A 46 -15.41 -2.24 2.92
N VAL A 47 -14.95 -2.07 1.69
CA VAL A 47 -15.83 -1.69 0.58
C VAL A 47 -16.27 -2.99 -0.11
N SER A 48 -17.50 -3.42 0.18
CA SER A 48 -18.12 -4.54 -0.54
C SER A 48 -18.73 -4.06 -1.84
N GLU A 49 -17.97 -4.14 -2.93
CA GLU A 49 -18.54 -4.01 -4.27
C GLU A 49 -18.75 -5.41 -4.88
N GLY A 50 -19.95 -5.96 -4.67
CA GLY A 50 -20.57 -6.95 -5.55
C GLY A 50 -20.17 -8.42 -5.39
N HIS A 51 -18.93 -8.77 -5.04
CA HIS A 51 -18.47 -10.14 -4.70
C HIS A 51 -16.95 -10.18 -4.42
N ALA A 52 -16.21 -9.14 -4.81
CA ALA A 52 -14.79 -8.99 -4.53
C ALA A 52 -14.61 -8.21 -3.22
N THR A 53 -13.86 -8.79 -2.28
CA THR A 53 -13.43 -8.06 -1.10
C THR A 53 -12.26 -7.16 -1.49
N VAL A 54 -12.53 -5.85 -1.51
CA VAL A 54 -11.51 -4.82 -1.69
C VAL A 54 -11.33 -4.09 -0.36
N TRP A 55 -10.08 -3.94 0.04
CA TRP A 55 -9.70 -3.23 1.24
C TRP A 55 -8.93 -1.98 0.87
N THR A 56 -9.35 -0.81 1.34
CA THR A 56 -8.68 0.45 1.00
C THR A 56 -8.17 1.15 2.26
N ALA A 57 -7.00 1.77 2.15
CA ALA A 57 -6.46 2.64 3.19
C ALA A 57 -5.58 3.73 2.60
N THR A 58 -5.58 4.91 3.20
CA THR A 58 -4.76 6.05 2.80
C THR A 58 -3.54 6.17 3.72
N PHE A 59 -2.37 6.31 3.12
CA PHE A 59 -1.09 6.47 3.79
C PHE A 59 -0.44 7.77 3.37
N ASP A 60 0.09 8.51 4.33
CA ASP A 60 0.92 9.68 4.08
C ASP A 60 2.40 9.26 4.03
N VAL A 61 3.07 9.55 2.92
CA VAL A 61 4.48 9.21 2.71
C VAL A 61 5.44 10.37 2.99
N SER A 62 5.00 11.41 3.70
CA SER A 62 5.84 12.60 3.99
C SER A 62 6.95 12.26 4.97
N SER A 63 6.69 11.29 5.83
CA SER A 63 7.57 10.84 6.89
C SER A 63 7.59 9.31 6.94
N THR A 64 8.57 8.70 6.27
CA THR A 64 8.85 7.27 6.45
C THR A 64 9.57 7.08 7.78
N ARG A 65 8.92 6.38 8.72
CA ARG A 65 9.41 6.24 10.10
C ARG A 65 10.34 5.05 10.27
N ASN A 66 9.94 3.89 9.74
CA ASN A 66 10.65 2.64 9.88
C ASN A 66 10.50 1.82 8.60
N PRO A 67 11.48 1.00 8.19
CA PRO A 67 11.25 0.03 7.13
C PRO A 67 10.11 -0.92 7.52
N ALA A 68 9.25 -1.23 6.55
CA ALA A 68 8.24 -2.26 6.72
C ALA A 68 8.95 -3.59 6.99
N GLU A 69 8.53 -4.30 8.04
CA GLU A 69 9.06 -5.63 8.30
C GLU A 69 8.51 -6.61 7.25
N PRO A 70 9.31 -7.59 6.81
CA PRO A 70 8.84 -8.58 5.85
C PRO A 70 7.66 -9.35 6.43
N VAL A 71 6.51 -9.24 5.77
CA VAL A 71 5.30 -9.97 6.15
C VAL A 71 5.12 -11.15 5.21
N ARG A 72 4.85 -12.31 5.82
CA ARG A 72 4.45 -13.49 5.06
C ARG A 72 2.98 -13.40 4.68
N LEU A 73 2.71 -13.35 3.39
CA LEU A 73 1.37 -13.48 2.83
C LEU A 73 1.07 -14.96 2.61
N ALA A 74 -0.18 -15.37 2.82
CA ALA A 74 -0.64 -16.73 2.53
C ALA A 74 -0.88 -16.93 1.02
N ALA A 75 -1.24 -15.85 0.32
CA ALA A 75 -1.51 -15.81 -1.11
C ALA A 75 -0.98 -14.49 -1.71
N PRO A 76 -0.70 -14.43 -3.02
CA PRO A 76 -0.38 -13.16 -3.69
C PRO A 76 -1.55 -12.19 -3.55
N VAL A 77 -1.23 -10.94 -3.24
CA VAL A 77 -2.21 -9.87 -3.00
C VAL A 77 -2.07 -8.81 -4.07
N THR A 78 -3.14 -8.48 -4.77
CA THR A 78 -3.14 -7.36 -5.72
C THR A 78 -3.26 -6.07 -4.93
N ALA A 79 -2.32 -5.15 -5.13
CA ALA A 79 -2.25 -3.83 -4.51
C ALA A 79 -2.26 -2.74 -5.58
N GLU A 80 -3.28 -1.88 -5.57
CA GLU A 80 -3.35 -0.67 -6.38
C GLU A 80 -2.94 0.53 -5.55
N LEU A 81 -1.97 1.29 -6.06
CA LEU A 81 -1.42 2.49 -5.44
C LEU A 81 -1.87 3.71 -6.25
N GLN A 82 -2.63 4.60 -5.63
CA GLN A 82 -3.16 5.80 -6.26
C GLN A 82 -2.72 7.03 -5.48
N GLY A 83 -2.02 7.96 -6.12
CA GLY A 83 -1.61 9.20 -5.47
C GLY A 83 -0.69 10.06 -6.34
N GLY A 84 0.01 11.00 -5.73
CA GLY A 84 1.01 11.79 -6.45
C GLY A 84 2.17 10.92 -6.98
N TYR A 85 2.75 11.27 -8.12
CA TYR A 85 3.87 10.53 -8.74
C TYR A 85 5.00 10.23 -7.74
N TRP A 86 5.42 11.24 -6.98
CA TRP A 86 6.47 11.09 -5.96
C TRP A 86 6.02 10.17 -4.83
N ALA A 87 4.76 10.28 -4.42
CA ALA A 87 4.24 9.53 -3.29
C ALA A 87 4.12 8.03 -3.62
N VAL A 88 3.62 7.71 -4.82
CA VAL A 88 3.54 6.34 -5.33
C VAL A 88 4.93 5.72 -5.49
N ASP A 89 5.91 6.48 -5.94
CA ASP A 89 7.30 6.01 -6.03
C ASP A 89 7.88 5.66 -4.64
N GLN A 90 7.70 6.54 -3.64
CA GLN A 90 8.14 6.27 -2.27
C GLN A 90 7.44 5.06 -1.64
N MET A 91 6.14 4.92 -1.86
CA MET A 91 5.38 3.77 -1.38
C MET A 91 5.87 2.47 -2.01
N GLN A 92 6.14 2.47 -3.32
CA GLN A 92 6.73 1.33 -4.02
C GLN A 92 8.10 0.96 -3.45
N LEU A 93 8.97 1.93 -3.18
CA LEU A 93 10.29 1.66 -2.58
C LEU A 93 10.18 0.99 -1.21
N ALA A 94 9.22 1.42 -0.38
CA ALA A 94 9.00 0.81 0.93
C ALA A 94 8.36 -0.58 0.84
N LEU A 95 7.45 -0.80 -0.13
CA LEU A 95 6.87 -2.11 -0.41
C LEU A 95 7.94 -3.09 -0.90
N ALA A 96 8.80 -2.66 -1.84
CA ALA A 96 9.90 -3.47 -2.37
C ALA A 96 10.92 -3.88 -1.30
N ALA A 97 11.02 -3.15 -0.19
CA ALA A 97 11.88 -3.50 0.93
C ALA A 97 11.31 -4.63 1.82
N ALA A 98 9.99 -4.82 1.83
CA ALA A 98 9.29 -5.77 2.71
C ALA A 98 8.63 -6.95 1.96
N PHE A 99 8.31 -6.76 0.68
CA PHE A 99 7.58 -7.70 -0.15
C PHE A 99 8.25 -7.80 -1.51
N ASP A 100 8.07 -8.95 -2.15
CA ASP A 100 8.36 -9.08 -3.57
C ASP A 100 7.17 -8.48 -4.33
N MET A 101 7.42 -7.50 -5.21
CA MET A 101 6.36 -6.79 -5.91
C MET A 101 6.58 -6.86 -7.42
N VAL A 102 5.51 -7.21 -8.14
CA VAL A 102 5.49 -7.29 -9.60
C VAL A 102 4.54 -6.23 -10.12
N GLU A 103 5.02 -5.31 -10.96
CA GLU A 103 4.17 -4.32 -11.62
C GLU A 103 3.34 -5.02 -12.72
N GLU A 104 2.02 -5.09 -12.50
CA GLU A 104 1.08 -5.66 -13.48
C GLU A 104 0.53 -4.56 -14.40
N GLY A 105 0.48 -3.31 -13.93
CA GLY A 105 0.07 -2.18 -14.74
C GLY A 105 0.37 -0.83 -14.10
N MET A 106 0.56 0.20 -14.93
CA MET A 106 0.63 1.58 -14.47
C MET A 106 -0.24 2.48 -15.34
N ALA A 107 -0.99 3.37 -14.71
CA ALA A 107 -1.80 4.40 -15.36
C ALA A 107 -1.43 5.77 -14.77
N ALA A 108 -0.85 6.64 -15.61
CA ALA A 108 -0.37 7.94 -15.19
C ALA A 108 -1.31 9.03 -15.72
N GLY A 109 -1.91 9.81 -14.82
CA GLY A 109 -2.69 11.00 -15.12
C GLY A 109 -1.83 12.27 -15.15
N ASP A 110 -2.50 13.42 -15.28
CA ASP A 110 -1.85 14.75 -15.34
C ASP A 110 -1.14 15.13 -14.03
N GLN A 111 -1.72 14.73 -12.89
CA GLN A 111 -1.18 15.02 -11.55
C GLN A 111 -1.13 13.79 -10.62
N GLU A 112 -1.83 12.72 -11.01
CA GLU A 112 -1.99 11.51 -10.21
C GLU A 112 -1.40 10.33 -10.97
N LYS A 113 -0.86 9.36 -10.23
CA LYS A 113 -0.33 8.10 -10.74
C LYS A 113 -1.09 6.98 -10.05
N ASP A 114 -1.56 6.04 -10.85
CA ASP A 114 -2.12 4.77 -10.45
C ASP A 114 -1.13 3.66 -10.88
N VAL A 115 -0.83 2.74 -9.98
CA VAL A 115 0.02 1.58 -10.26
C VAL A 115 -0.60 0.36 -9.61
N GLN A 116 -0.84 -0.66 -10.42
CA GLN A 116 -1.27 -1.97 -9.96
C GLN A 116 -0.05 -2.88 -9.84
N LEU A 117 0.13 -3.39 -8.62
CA LEU A 117 1.21 -4.27 -8.23
C LEU A 117 0.63 -5.59 -7.71
N LEU A 118 1.34 -6.68 -7.94
CA LEU A 118 1.11 -7.93 -7.25
C LEU A 118 2.15 -8.07 -6.14
N LEU A 119 1.70 -8.07 -4.89
CA LEU A 119 2.52 -8.30 -3.72
C LEU A 119 2.59 -9.80 -3.43
N ASN A 120 3.82 -10.30 -3.41
CA ASN A 120 4.17 -11.66 -3.07
C ASN A 120 4.90 -11.68 -1.73
N SER A 121 4.82 -12.81 -1.02
CA SER A 121 5.52 -12.99 0.24
C SER A 121 7.01 -12.79 0.03
N GLY A 122 7.57 -11.74 0.63
CA GLY A 122 9.01 -11.49 0.61
C GLY A 122 9.72 -12.66 1.26
N VAL A 123 10.43 -13.47 0.47
CA VAL A 123 11.36 -14.43 1.03
C VAL A 123 12.47 -13.61 1.69
N HIS A 124 12.78 -13.89 2.96
CA HIS A 124 14.05 -13.47 3.53
C HIS A 124 15.13 -13.94 2.55
N GLN A 125 15.75 -13.01 1.82
CA GLN A 125 17.07 -13.26 1.28
C GLN A 125 18.01 -13.23 2.49
N GLU A 126 18.01 -14.31 3.27
CA GLU A 126 19.17 -14.67 4.07
C GLU A 126 20.29 -15.00 3.07
N GLU A 127 21.14 -14.01 2.78
CA GLU A 127 22.42 -14.25 2.12
C GLU A 127 23.56 -13.95 3.10
N ILE A 128 23.85 -14.99 3.90
CA ILE A 128 25.15 -15.58 4.31
C ILE A 128 26.28 -14.62 4.75
#